data_AF-A0ABD5RA63-F1
#
_entry.id   AF-A0ABD5RA63-F1
#
_cell.length_a   1.000
_cell.length_b   1.000
_cell.length_c   1.000
_cell.angle_alpha   90.00
_cell.angle_beta   90.00
_cell.angle_gamma   90.00
#
_symmetry.space_group_name_H-M   'P 1'
#
loop_
_entity.id
_entity.type
_entity.pdbx_description
1 polymer ?
#
loop_
_entity_poly.entity_id
_entity_poly.type
_entity_poly.pdbx_seq_one_letter_code
_entity_poly.pdbx_strand_id
1 'polypeptide(L)'
;MSAIEEFGARADLLVAAVVAGCLVALTLTLEFLLGVGDVSALVRIAPLYVYLLYLVFDNYVPEVVSPVVLWSALSVLVSVGVVVLYAV
;
A
#
# COMPACT_ATOMS: atom_id res chain seq x y z
N MET A 1 -21.86 4.62 18.71
CA MET A 1 -21.04 4.17 17.58
C MET A 1 -21.98 3.48 16.60
N SER A 2 -22.18 4.07 15.43
CA SER A 2 -23.12 3.55 14.43
C SER A 2 -22.48 2.41 13.64
N ALA A 3 -23.26 1.42 13.18
CA ALA A 3 -22.74 0.26 12.43
C ALA A 3 -21.99 0.63 11.13
N ILE A 4 -22.21 1.85 10.63
CA ILE A 4 -21.57 2.42 9.44
C ILE A 4 -20.11 2.82 9.74
N GLU A 5 -19.85 3.39 10.92
CA GLU A 5 -18.49 3.73 11.36
C GLU A 5 -17.62 2.49 11.58
N GLU A 6 -18.21 1.37 12.06
CA GLU A 6 -17.48 0.12 12.26
C GLU A 6 -17.05 -0.52 10.92
N PHE A 7 -17.86 -0.36 9.88
CA PHE A 7 -17.55 -0.88 8.55
C PHE A 7 -16.40 -0.12 7.88
N GLY A 8 -16.43 1.21 7.93
CA GLY A 8 -15.33 2.06 7.44
C GLY A 8 -14.02 1.81 8.21
N ALA A 9 -14.09 1.72 9.54
CA ALA A 9 -12.91 1.44 10.37
C ALA A 9 -12.27 0.06 10.06
N ARG A 10 -13.07 -0.96 9.72
CA ARG A 10 -12.55 -2.27 9.29
C ARG A 10 -11.90 -2.23 7.91
N ALA A 11 -12.50 -1.47 6.99
CA ALA A 11 -11.97 -1.27 5.64
C ALA A 11 -10.58 -0.60 5.69
N ASP A 12 -10.44 0.48 6.45
CA ASP A 12 -9.16 1.17 6.67
C ASP A 12 -8.09 0.25 7.24
N LEU A 13 -8.46 -0.55 8.25
CA LEU A 13 -7.55 -1.49 8.90
C LEU A 13 -7.02 -2.55 7.91
N LEU A 14 -7.86 -2.99 6.97
CA LEU A 14 -7.46 -3.95 5.94
C LEU A 14 -6.47 -3.32 4.96
N VAL A 15 -6.74 -2.10 4.47
CA VAL A 15 -5.81 -1.40 3.56
C VAL A 15 -4.48 -1.14 4.26
N ALA A 16 -4.50 -0.70 5.52
CA ALA A 16 -3.31 -0.49 6.32
C ALA A 16 -2.49 -1.78 6.49
N ALA A 17 -3.15 -2.91 6.78
CA ALA A 17 -2.50 -4.21 6.92
C ALA A 17 -1.85 -4.68 5.60
N VAL A 18 -2.55 -4.51 4.47
CA VAL A 18 -2.02 -4.86 3.15
C VAL A 18 -0.80 -4.02 2.80
N VAL A 19 -0.85 -2.70 3.06
CA VAL A 19 0.26 -1.79 2.82
C VAL A 19 1.47 -2.15 3.68
N ALA A 20 1.25 -2.44 4.97
CA ALA A 20 2.32 -2.87 5.87
C ALA A 20 2.96 -4.18 5.39
N GLY A 21 2.15 -5.16 4.97
CA GLY A 21 2.64 -6.40 4.39
C GLY A 21 3.45 -6.18 3.11
N CYS A 22 2.96 -5.32 2.22
CA CYS A 22 3.64 -4.93 0.98
C CYS A 22 4.98 -4.24 1.25
N LEU A 23 5.06 -3.39 2.28
CA LEU A 23 6.29 -2.70 2.69
C LEU A 23 7.37 -3.68 3.17
N VAL A 24 6.97 -4.62 4.04
CA VAL A 24 7.87 -5.66 4.55
C VAL A 24 8.33 -6.57 3.42
N ALA A 25 7.40 -7.06 2.60
CA ALA A 25 7.71 -7.92 1.47
C ALA A 25 8.64 -7.24 0.45
N LEU A 26 8.38 -5.97 0.13
CA LEU A 26 9.22 -5.19 -0.77
C LEU A 26 10.64 -5.04 -0.21
N THR A 27 10.76 -4.67 1.07
CA THR A 27 12.06 -4.50 1.72
C THR A 27 12.85 -5.80 1.73
N LEU A 28 12.20 -6.91 2.10
CA LEU A 28 12.82 -8.24 2.08
C LEU A 28 13.27 -8.63 0.67
N THR A 29 12.45 -8.34 -0.34
CA THR A 29 12.75 -8.69 -1.72
C THR A 29 13.95 -7.89 -2.25
N LEU A 30 13.99 -6.58 -1.98
CA LEU A 30 15.09 -5.72 -2.42
C LEU A 30 16.41 -6.06 -1.72
N GLU A 31 16.39 -6.22 -0.40
CA GLU A 31 17.62 -6.50 0.38
C GLU A 31 18.12 -7.94 0.21
N PHE A 32 17.22 -8.93 0.30
CA PHE A 32 17.64 -10.34 0.38
C PHE A 32 17.55 -11.09 -0.95
N LEU A 33 16.57 -10.80 -1.80
CA LEU A 33 16.43 -11.49 -3.10
C LEU A 33 17.29 -10.83 -4.18
N LEU A 34 17.22 -9.50 -4.28
CA LEU A 34 17.90 -8.74 -5.34
C LEU A 34 19.28 -8.23 -4.90
N GLY A 35 19.60 -8.27 -3.60
CA GLY A 35 20.89 -7.81 -3.08
C GLY A 35 21.13 -6.31 -3.25
N VAL A 36 20.09 -5.53 -3.53
CA VAL A 36 20.18 -4.08 -3.74
C VAL A 36 20.02 -3.41 -2.38
N GLY A 37 21.14 -3.32 -1.65
CA GLY A 37 21.18 -2.67 -0.33
C GLY A 37 21.05 -1.14 -0.39
N ASP A 38 21.59 -0.53 -1.46
CA ASP A 38 21.64 0.92 -1.66
C ASP A 38 20.35 1.52 -2.28
N VAL A 39 19.21 0.87 -2.08
CA VAL A 39 17.93 1.42 -2.53
C VAL A 39 17.54 2.57 -1.61
N SER A 40 17.34 3.75 -2.20
CA SER A 40 16.90 4.97 -1.50
C SER A 40 15.71 4.69 -0.59
N ALA A 41 15.75 5.23 0.63
CA ALA A 41 14.68 5.09 1.61
C ALA A 41 13.29 5.48 1.06
N LEU A 42 13.24 6.42 0.12
CA LEU A 42 12.01 6.83 -0.57
C LEU A 42 11.35 5.69 -1.34
N VAL A 43 12.14 4.81 -1.96
CA VAL A 43 11.62 3.67 -2.74
C VAL A 43 11.09 2.58 -1.82
N ARG A 44 11.72 2.37 -0.66
CA ARG A 44 11.22 1.46 0.38
C ARG A 44 9.87 1.92 0.95
N ILE A 45 9.63 3.23 0.95
CA ILE A 45 8.40 3.86 1.44
C ILE A 45 7.34 4.00 0.32
N ALA A 46 7.63 3.59 -0.93
CA ALA A 46 6.69 3.70 -2.05
C ALA A 46 5.30 3.08 -1.80
N PRO A 47 5.16 1.91 -1.15
CA PRO A 47 3.84 1.36 -0.80
C PRO A 47 3.06 2.27 0.17
N LEU A 48 3.76 3.01 1.03
CA LEU A 48 3.18 3.93 2.00
C LEU A 48 2.54 5.16 1.32
N TYR A 49 3.10 5.59 0.17
CA TYR A 49 2.50 6.67 -0.62
C TYR A 49 1.09 6.31 -1.09
N VAL A 50 0.84 5.03 -1.41
CA VAL A 50 -0.48 4.55 -1.80
C VAL A 50 -1.47 4.67 -0.64
N TYR A 51 -1.02 4.41 0.59
CA TYR A 51 -1.85 4.58 1.78
C TYR A 51 -2.14 6.06 2.08
N LEU A 52 -1.16 6.94 1.91
CA LEU A 52 -1.39 8.38 2.06
C LEU A 52 -2.39 8.90 1.03
N LEU A 53 -2.31 8.42 -0.21
CA LEU A 53 -3.31 8.73 -1.23
C LEU A 53 -4.68 8.18 -0.82
N TYR A 54 -4.77 6.93 -0.38
CA TYR A 54 -6.02 6.37 0.14
C TYR A 54 -6.65 7.27 1.21
N LEU A 55 -5.87 7.67 2.22
CA LEU A 55 -6.36 8.46 3.36
C LEU A 55 -6.83 9.88 2.94
N VAL A 56 -6.18 10.46 1.93
CA VAL A 56 -6.60 11.74 1.34
C VAL A 56 -7.85 11.56 0.49
N PHE A 57 -7.94 10.53 -0.34
CA PHE A 57 -9.08 10.34 -1.24
C PHE A 57 -10.33 9.83 -0.52
N ASP A 58 -10.18 9.02 0.52
CA ASP A 58 -11.30 8.51 1.32
C ASP A 58 -12.07 9.64 2.03
N ASN A 59 -11.39 10.71 2.44
CA ASN A 59 -12.02 11.90 3.01
C ASN A 59 -12.78 12.76 1.98
N TYR A 60 -12.49 12.62 0.68
CA TYR A 60 -13.01 13.50 -0.37
C TYR A 60 -13.96 12.80 -1.35
N VAL A 61 -13.96 11.47 -1.39
CA VAL A 61 -14.65 10.70 -2.42
C VAL A 61 -15.56 9.65 -1.77
N PRO A 62 -16.86 9.60 -2.13
CA PRO A 62 -17.78 8.62 -1.55
C PRO A 62 -17.32 7.17 -1.81
N GLU A 63 -17.50 6.31 -0.81
CA GLU A 63 -17.09 4.90 -0.72
C GLU A 63 -17.44 4.05 -1.97
N VAL A 64 -18.50 4.43 -2.69
CA VAL A 64 -18.95 3.80 -3.95
C VAL A 64 -17.91 3.93 -5.08
N VAL A 65 -17.05 4.95 -5.01
CA VAL A 65 -16.02 5.27 -6.00
C VAL A 65 -14.61 4.89 -5.49
N SER A 66 -14.47 4.58 -4.20
CA SER A 66 -13.21 4.29 -3.51
C SER A 66 -13.21 2.89 -2.86
N PRO A 67 -13.39 1.80 -3.62
CA PRO A 67 -13.46 0.47 -3.02
C PRO A 67 -12.10 0.02 -2.44
N VAL A 68 -12.12 -0.55 -1.24
CA VAL A 68 -10.98 -1.15 -0.52
C VAL A 68 -10.10 -2.03 -1.41
N VAL A 69 -10.75 -2.80 -2.29
CA VAL A 69 -10.09 -3.73 -3.22
C VAL A 69 -9.20 -2.99 -4.22
N LEU A 70 -9.63 -1.82 -4.70
CA LEU A 70 -8.87 -1.01 -5.67
C LEU A 70 -7.60 -0.44 -5.04
N TRP A 71 -7.70 0.09 -3.83
CA TRP A 71 -6.54 0.62 -3.10
C TRP A 71 -5.56 -0.47 -2.68
N SER A 72 -6.08 -1.62 -2.23
CA SER A 72 -5.26 -2.79 -1.95
C SER A 72 -4.54 -3.29 -3.20
N ALA A 73 -5.23 -3.38 -4.34
CA ALA A 73 -4.64 -3.78 -5.61
C ALA A 73 -3.58 -2.78 -6.09
N LEU A 74 -3.80 -1.47 -5.93
CA LEU A 74 -2.83 -0.41 -6.23
C LEU A 74 -1.56 -0.57 -5.41
N SER A 75 -1.66 -0.85 -4.10
CA SER A 75 -0.49 -1.07 -3.24
C SER A 75 0.35 -2.25 -3.73
N VAL A 76 -0.32 -3.36 -4.08
CA VAL A 76 0.35 -4.53 -4.65
C VAL A 76 1.01 -4.20 -5.99
N LEU A 77 0.31 -3.49 -6.87
CA LEU A 77 0.82 -3.08 -8.18
C LEU A 77 2.07 -2.21 -8.06
N VAL A 78 2.08 -1.25 -7.14
CA VAL A 78 3.23 -0.38 -6.87
C VAL A 78 4.40 -1.21 -6.35
N SER A 79 4.17 -2.10 -5.38
CA SER A 79 5.22 -2.99 -4.87
C SER A 79 5.81 -3.87 -5.98
N VAL A 80 4.98 -4.51 -6.80
CA VAL A 80 5.44 -5.33 -7.93
C VAL A 80 6.20 -4.47 -8.94
N GLY A 81 5.71 -3.27 -9.25
CA GLY A 81 6.38 -2.33 -10.17
C GLY A 81 7.78 -1.95 -9.69
N VAL A 82 7.96 -1.69 -8.40
CA VAL A 82 9.29 -1.43 -7.82
C VAL A 82 10.18 -2.66 -7.94
N VAL A 83 9.68 -3.85 -7.60
CA VAL A 83 10.47 -5.09 -7.75
C VAL A 83 10.92 -5.28 -9.20
N VAL A 84 10.01 -5.11 -10.17
CA VAL A 84 10.32 -5.26 -11.59
C VAL A 84 11.35 -4.24 -12.06
N LEU A 85 11.21 -2.97 -11.66
CA LEU A 85 12.15 -1.90 -12.04
C LEU A 85 13.57 -2.14 -11.54
N TYR A 86 13.73 -2.77 -10.37
CA TYR A 86 15.03 -3.07 -9.79
C TYR A 86 15.56 -4.47 -10.13
N ALA A 87 14.73 -5.33 -10.72
CA ALA A 87 15.12 -6.67 -11.19
C ALA A 87 15.62 -6.69 -12.63
N VAL A 88 15.39 -5.62 -13.40
CA VAL A 88 15.84 -5.42 -14.79
C VAL A 88 17.12 -4.58 -14.80
#